data_AF-A0A973JV45-F1
#
_entry.id   AF-A0A973JV45-F1
#
_cell.length_a   1.000
_cell.length_b   1.000
_cell.length_c   1.000
_cell.angle_alpha   90.00
_cell.angle_beta   90.00
_cell.angle_gamma   90.00
#
_symmetry.space_group_name_H-M   'P 1'
#
loop_
_entity.id
_entity.type
_entity.pdbx_description
1 polymer ?
#
loop_
_entity_poly.entity_id
_entity_poly.type
_entity_poly.pdbx_seq_one_letter_code
_entity_poly.pdbx_strand_id
1 'polypeptide(L)' 'RIVVVKRLIRKRVGAPVAVQCYVDNSPPPPPREAVAPAGIRDRGAGRPTKRDRRDMERLRGMGGPTGATDGRAGGR' A
#
# COMPACT_ATOMS: atom_id res chain seq x y z
N ARG A 1 10.08 16.42 -16.25
CA ARG A 1 9.22 17.39 -16.96
C ARG A 1 10.11 18.53 -17.43
N ILE A 2 10.04 18.96 -18.68
CA ILE A 2 10.81 20.09 -19.22
C ILE A 2 9.80 21.18 -19.57
N VAL A 3 9.86 22.32 -18.90
CA VAL A 3 8.93 23.44 -19.13
C VAL A 3 9.65 24.72 -19.52
N VAL A 4 9.10 25.44 -20.48
CA VAL A 4 9.56 26.79 -20.85
C VAL A 4 8.64 27.80 -20.17
N VAL A 5 9.21 28.70 -19.38
CA VAL A 5 8.45 29.74 -18.67
C VAL A 5 8.06 30.85 -19.65
N LYS A 6 6.77 31.12 -19.78
CA LYS A 6 6.23 32.22 -20.61
C LYS A 6 6.02 33.50 -19.82
N ARG A 7 5.69 33.39 -18.53
CA ARG A 7 5.35 34.54 -17.68
C ARG A 7 5.71 34.25 -16.22
N LEU A 8 6.29 35.25 -15.55
CA LEU A 8 6.58 35.19 -14.12
C LEU A 8 5.38 35.67 -13.31
N ILE A 9 5.10 34.97 -12.22
CA ILE A 9 4.03 35.28 -11.27
C ILE A 9 4.62 35.36 -9.85
N ARG A 10 4.20 36.36 -9.06
CA ARG A 10 4.73 36.59 -7.70
C ARG A 10 4.02 35.75 -6.62
N LYS A 11 2.77 35.38 -6.85
CA LYS A 11 1.93 34.62 -5.93
C LYS A 11 1.37 33.39 -6.63
N ARG A 12 1.00 32.36 -5.85
CA ARG A 12 0.36 31.16 -6.37
C ARG A 12 -1.04 31.50 -6.89
N VAL A 13 -1.35 31.05 -8.11
CA VAL A 13 -2.63 31.30 -8.79
C VAL A 13 -3.38 29.99 -9.04
N GLY A 14 -4.66 30.11 -9.42
CA GLY A 14 -5.50 28.98 -9.80
C GLY A 14 -5.03 28.27 -11.08
N ALA A 15 -5.53 27.05 -11.28
CA ALA A 15 -5.18 26.19 -12.41
C ALA A 15 -5.26 26.86 -13.80
N PRO A 16 -6.35 27.55 -14.20
CA PRO A 16 -6.45 28.10 -15.55
C PRO A 16 -5.40 29.18 -15.84
N VAL A 17 -5.04 29.97 -14.83
CA VAL A 17 -4.03 31.03 -14.95
C VAL A 17 -2.61 30.43 -14.95
N ALA A 18 -2.38 29.36 -14.19
CA ALA A 18 -1.09 28.68 -14.11
C ALA A 18 -0.71 28.01 -15.45
N VAL A 19 -1.66 27.39 -16.15
CA VAL A 19 -1.43 26.72 -17.44
C VAL A 19 -0.93 27.70 -18.51
N GLN A 20 -1.33 28.97 -18.44
CA GLN A 20 -0.87 30.00 -19.39
C GLN A 20 0.59 30.43 -19.17
N CYS A 21 1.16 30.16 -17.99
CA CYS A 21 2.47 30.69 -17.62
C CYS A 21 3.65 29.82 -18.07
N TYR A 22 3.41 28.63 -18.61
CA TYR A 22 4.47 27.75 -19.09
C TYR A 22 4.03 26.93 -20.31
N VAL A 23 4.99 26.43 -21.07
CA VAL A 23 4.80 25.41 -22.12
C VAL A 23 5.50 24.15 -21.67
N ASP A 24 4.80 23.02 -21.74
CA ASP A 24 5.36 21.71 -21.41
C ASP A 24 5.94 21.07 -22.67
N ASN A 25 7.26 20.94 -22.71
CA ASN A 25 8.02 20.27 -23.77
C ASN A 25 8.59 18.94 -23.26
N SER A 26 7.98 18.34 -22.24
CA SER A 26 8.43 17.05 -21.75
C SER A 26 8.35 16.01 -22.86
N PRO A 27 9.42 15.24 -23.12
CA PRO A 27 9.36 14.16 -24.07
C PRO A 27 8.23 13.21 -23.65
N PRO A 28 7.47 12.65 -24.62
CA PRO A 28 6.39 11.73 -24.31
C PRO A 28 6.95 10.61 -23.43
N PRO A 29 6.30 10.31 -22.29
CA PRO A 29 6.79 9.27 -21.39
C PRO A 29 6.93 7.97 -22.19
N PRO A 30 8.00 7.20 -21.97
CA PRO A 30 8.22 5.95 -22.69
C PRO A 30 6.96 5.07 -22.55
N PRO A 31 6.58 4.35 -23.61
CA PRO A 31 5.37 3.54 -23.64
C PRO A 31 5.31 2.61 -22.42
N ARG A 32 4.14 2.55 -21.79
CA ARG A 32 3.90 1.87 -20.51
C ARG A 32 4.16 0.36 -20.55
N GLU A 33 4.43 -0.21 -21.72
CA GLU A 33 4.89 -1.59 -21.89
C GLU A 33 6.19 -1.87 -21.11
N ALA A 34 7.01 -0.85 -20.85
CA ALA A 34 8.22 -0.95 -20.04
C ALA A 34 8.01 -0.67 -18.54
N VAL A 35 6.79 -0.32 -18.11
CA VAL A 35 6.46 -0.28 -16.69
C VAL A 35 6.16 -1.71 -16.29
N ALA A 36 7.21 -2.43 -15.86
CA ALA A 36 7.07 -3.73 -15.22
C ALA A 36 5.89 -3.65 -14.25
N PRO A 37 4.87 -4.50 -14.39
CA PRO A 37 3.67 -4.39 -13.58
C PRO A 37 4.10 -4.47 -12.13
N ALA A 38 3.75 -3.44 -11.37
CA ALA A 38 4.09 -3.34 -9.95
C ALA A 38 3.54 -4.58 -9.23
N GLY A 39 4.42 -5.57 -9.02
CA GLY A 39 4.16 -6.82 -8.32
C GLY A 39 2.77 -7.40 -8.56
N ILE A 40 2.54 -8.03 -9.73
CA ILE A 40 1.45 -9.00 -9.86
C ILE A 40 1.76 -10.11 -8.85
N ARG A 41 1.07 -10.09 -7.72
CA ARG A 41 0.94 -11.25 -6.84
C ARG A 41 -0.32 -11.97 -7.27
N ASP A 42 -0.26 -13.30 -7.33
CA ASP A 42 -1.46 -14.09 -7.54
C ASP A 42 -2.53 -13.71 -6.52
N ARG A 43 -3.78 -13.66 -6.98
CA ARG A 43 -4.94 -13.38 -6.12
C ARG A 43 -4.98 -14.44 -5.01
N GLY A 44 -4.61 -14.05 -3.79
CA GLY A 44 -4.55 -14.95 -2.64
C GLY A 44 -3.14 -15.17 -2.07
N ALA A 45 -2.08 -14.71 -2.73
CA ALA A 45 -0.69 -14.81 -2.23
C ALA A 45 -0.35 -13.79 -1.13
N GLY A 46 -1.35 -13.29 -0.42
CA GLY A 46 -1.21 -12.27 0.62
C GLY A 46 -1.75 -12.77 1.96
N ARG A 47 -2.73 -12.06 2.49
CA ARG A 47 -3.34 -12.35 3.78
C ARG A 47 -3.98 -13.75 3.77
N PRO A 48 -3.55 -14.68 4.65
CA PRO A 48 -4.15 -15.99 4.79
C PRO A 48 -5.67 -15.87 4.97
N THR A 49 -6.45 -16.70 4.29
CA THR A 49 -7.90 -16.75 4.48
C THR A 49 -8.24 -17.27 5.87
N LYS A 50 -9.51 -17.15 6.30
CA LYS A 50 -9.95 -17.78 7.57
C LYS A 50 -9.76 -19.30 7.58
N ARG A 51 -9.67 -19.96 6.43
CA ARG A 51 -9.37 -21.40 6.35
C ARG A 51 -7.88 -21.61 6.59
N ASP A 52 -7.03 -20.93 5.83
CA ASP A 52 -5.57 -21.03 5.95
C ASP A 52 -5.07 -20.67 7.35
N ARG A 53 -5.67 -19.66 8.00
CA ARG A 53 -5.39 -19.33 9.40
C ARG A 53 -5.70 -20.49 10.35
N ARG A 54 -6.86 -21.13 10.18
CA ARG A 54 -7.27 -22.28 11.01
C ARG A 54 -6.38 -23.50 10.76
N ASP A 55 -5.97 -23.71 9.52
CA ASP A 55 -5.08 -24.82 9.16
C ASP A 55 -3.67 -24.61 9.72
N MET A 56 -3.17 -23.37 9.71
CA MET A 56 -1.92 -23.00 10.40
C MET A 56 -2.04 -23.12 11.93
N GLU A 57 -3.16 -22.76 12.55
CA GLU A 57 -3.40 -22.93 13.99
C GLU A 57 -3.41 -24.41 14.39
N ARG A 58 -4.04 -25.29 13.58
CA ARG A 58 -4.02 -26.75 13.77
C ARG A 58 -2.62 -27.32 13.62
N LEU A 59 -1.88 -26.90 12.58
CA LEU A 59 -0.52 -27.40 12.32
C LEU A 59 0.48 -26.93 13.38
N ARG A 60 0.32 -25.72 13.93
CA ARG A 60 1.19 -25.16 14.97
C ARG A 60 0.90 -25.71 16.37
N GLY A 61 -0.10 -26.58 16.54
CA GLY A 61 -0.45 -27.18 17.83
C GLY A 61 -0.91 -26.18 18.90
N MET A 62 -1.11 -24.90 18.55
CA MET A 62 -1.43 -23.82 19.49
C MET A 62 -2.94 -23.68 19.71
N GLY A 63 -3.63 -24.82 19.81
CA GLY A 63 -5.01 -24.92 20.25
C GLY A 63 -5.07 -25.18 21.75
N GLY A 64 -4.80 -24.15 22.56
CA GLY A 64 -5.01 -24.19 24.00
C GLY A 64 -5.85 -22.98 24.44
N PRO A 65 -6.92 -23.17 25.24
CA PRO A 65 -7.76 -22.06 25.69
C PRO A 65 -6.92 -21.13 26.56
N THR A 66 -6.89 -19.86 26.22
CA THR A 66 -6.30 -18.84 27.10
C THR A 66 -7.08 -18.81 28.41
N GLY A 67 -6.44 -19.28 29.47
CA GLY A 67 -6.65 -18.80 30.85
C GLY A 67 -7.81 -19.42 31.63
N ALA A 68 -7.77 -20.72 31.89
CA ALA A 68 -8.36 -21.24 33.13
C ALA A 68 -7.44 -20.83 34.30
N THR A 69 -7.80 -19.78 35.02
CA THR A 69 -7.25 -19.49 36.36
C THR A 69 -7.91 -20.46 37.34
N ASP A 70 -7.40 -21.68 37.42
CA ASP A 70 -7.82 -22.63 38.45
C ASP A 70 -7.16 -22.28 39.79
N GLY A 71 -8.03 -22.05 40.78
CA GLY A 71 -7.69 -21.74 42.14
C GLY A 71 -6.93 -22.87 42.82
N ARG A 72 -5.76 -22.53 43.36
CA ARG A 72 -5.00 -23.40 44.25
C ARG A 72 -5.46 -23.18 45.68
N ALA A 73 -6.49 -23.92 46.09
CA ALA A 73 -6.70 -24.25 47.49
C ALA A 73 -5.69 -25.34 47.89
N GLY A 74 -4.95 -25.12 48.98
CA GLY A 74 -4.05 -26.13 49.52
C GLY A 74 -3.08 -25.62 50.60
N GLY A 75 -3.51 -25.72 51.87
CA GLY A 75 -2.66 -26.21 52.97
C GLY A 75 -1.82 -25.23 53.77
N ARG A 76 -2.40 -24.69 54.85
CA ARG A 76 -1.81 -24.67 56.20
C ARG A 76 -2.93 -24.77 57.22
#